data_AF-A0A9Q0C9Q1-F1
#
_entry.id   AF-A0A9Q0C9Q1-F1
#
_cell.length_a   1.000
_cell.length_b   1.000
_cell.length_c   1.000
_cell.angle_alpha   90.00
_cell.angle_beta   90.00
_cell.angle_gamma   90.00
#
_symmetry.space_group_name_H-M   'P 1'
#
loop_
_entity.id
_entity.type
_entity.pdbx_description
1 polymer ?
#
loop_
_entity_poly.entity_id
_entity_poly.type
_entity_poly.pdbx_seq_one_letter_code
_entity_poly.pdbx_strand_id
1 'polypeptide(L)'
;MMQAVQYFSYGGGPDALKLSEVPVPKPKENDILVKVEAASLNPIDWRIQEGILRAPKLLSILPLPIPFVDCKFPFTPGVEVAGEVIDVGTNVKTVKKGDKVVSLLNFLNGGGLAQYAIAESFTAVRPSGSCAAEYAGLPVAGVTALQILKSIGAKFDGTGGKHNILITAASGGVGLYLVQLARLAGLHVTATCGARNMDLVRSLGANEVLDYKTPEGQQLASPSGKLYDSVINCVPNTEWSSTLEANLTSDGKVIEVTPTPVTMARYWIKKLVRSNKLEVFMLKSDREDLEFMIKLVNQGSIRTVLDSTYALDKAEEAWKRCMSGHATGKIIVEM
;
A
#
# COMPACT_ATOMS: atom_id res chain seq x y z
N MET A 1 -30.70 -1.09 3.95
CA MET A 1 -29.67 -1.97 4.54
C MET A 1 -28.63 -2.28 3.48
N MET A 2 -27.46 -2.78 3.89
CA MET A 2 -26.39 -3.28 3.02
C MET A 2 -25.66 -4.43 3.72
N GLN A 3 -24.99 -5.27 2.94
CA GLN A 3 -24.05 -6.25 3.46
C GLN A 3 -22.68 -5.59 3.73
N ALA A 4 -22.08 -5.94 4.86
CA ALA A 4 -20.74 -5.54 5.26
C ALA A 4 -20.06 -6.66 6.03
N VAL A 5 -18.74 -6.79 5.91
CA VAL A 5 -17.94 -7.70 6.72
C VAL A 5 -17.36 -6.93 7.90
N GLN A 6 -17.55 -7.44 9.11
CA GLN A 6 -17.15 -6.76 10.34
C GLN A 6 -16.41 -7.67 11.31
N TYR A 7 -15.60 -7.09 12.18
CA TYR A 7 -15.10 -7.75 13.40
C TYR A 7 -15.49 -6.96 14.64
N PHE A 8 -15.60 -7.65 15.78
CA PHE A 8 -16.18 -7.11 17.03
C PHE A 8 -15.16 -6.90 18.15
N SER A 9 -13.93 -7.35 17.93
CA SER A 9 -12.81 -7.17 18.85
C SER A 9 -11.48 -7.24 18.10
N TYR A 10 -10.41 -6.77 18.74
CA TYR A 10 -9.06 -6.97 18.25
C TYR A 10 -8.62 -8.44 18.35
N GLY A 11 -7.62 -8.82 17.56
CA GLY A 11 -6.87 -10.08 17.67
C GLY A 11 -7.61 -11.34 17.24
N GLY A 12 -8.80 -11.21 16.67
CA GLY A 12 -9.62 -12.36 16.25
C GLY A 12 -9.21 -13.01 14.93
N GLY A 13 -8.29 -12.37 14.18
CA GLY A 13 -7.83 -12.87 12.89
C GLY A 13 -8.95 -13.02 11.85
N PRO A 14 -8.75 -13.88 10.84
CA PRO A 14 -9.73 -14.06 9.78
C PRO A 14 -11.09 -14.59 10.28
N ASP A 15 -11.08 -15.56 11.20
CA ASP A 15 -12.30 -16.27 11.65
C ASP A 15 -13.26 -15.36 12.45
N ALA A 16 -12.77 -14.20 12.90
CA ALA A 16 -13.58 -13.17 13.56
C ALA A 16 -14.31 -12.23 12.58
N LEU A 17 -14.00 -12.30 11.28
CA LEU A 17 -14.77 -11.59 10.27
C LEU A 17 -16.15 -12.22 10.12
N LYS A 18 -17.20 -11.39 10.16
CA LYS A 18 -18.60 -11.81 10.02
C LYS A 18 -19.30 -10.94 8.99
N LEU A 19 -19.97 -11.59 8.05
CA LEU A 19 -20.90 -10.92 7.15
C LEU A 19 -22.15 -10.52 7.94
N SER A 20 -22.45 -9.23 7.94
CA SER A 20 -23.54 -8.60 8.68
C SER A 20 -24.39 -7.76 7.76
N GLU A 21 -25.67 -7.62 8.09
CA GLU A 21 -26.55 -6.65 7.46
C GLU A 21 -26.58 -5.36 8.31
N VAL A 22 -26.18 -4.23 7.73
CA VAL A 22 -26.03 -2.94 8.42
C VAL A 22 -26.74 -1.80 7.67
N PRO A 23 -27.06 -0.68 8.32
CA PRO A 23 -27.59 0.50 7.62
C PRO A 23 -26.59 1.04 6.59
N VAL A 24 -27.10 1.55 5.47
CA VAL A 24 -26.28 2.30 4.51
C VAL A 24 -25.87 3.62 5.18
N PRO A 25 -24.57 3.98 5.20
CA PRO A 25 -24.14 5.22 5.81
C PRO A 25 -24.61 6.42 4.97
N LYS A 26 -24.76 7.57 5.62
CA LYS A 26 -25.09 8.84 4.94
C LYS A 26 -23.84 9.71 4.85
N PRO A 27 -23.51 10.27 3.68
CA PRO A 27 -22.38 11.18 3.56
C PRO A 27 -22.65 12.47 4.32
N LYS A 28 -21.62 13.02 4.97
CA LYS A 28 -21.63 14.39 5.49
C LYS A 28 -21.35 15.39 4.37
N GLU A 29 -21.25 16.67 4.71
CA GLU A 29 -21.09 17.78 3.77
C GLU A 29 -19.85 17.65 2.87
N ASN A 30 -18.78 17.04 3.35
CA ASN A 30 -17.52 16.86 2.61
C ASN A 30 -17.30 15.43 2.10
N ASP A 31 -18.25 14.53 2.37
CA ASP A 31 -18.11 13.12 2.06
C ASP A 31 -18.83 12.77 0.77
N ILE A 32 -18.51 11.62 0.20
CA ILE A 32 -19.31 10.98 -0.83
C ILE A 32 -19.70 9.58 -0.38
N LEU A 33 -20.85 9.13 -0.88
CA LEU A 33 -21.28 7.74 -0.76
C LEU A 33 -20.92 7.00 -2.03
N VAL A 34 -20.05 6.00 -1.91
CA VAL A 34 -19.63 5.15 -3.02
C VAL A 34 -20.35 3.81 -2.90
N LYS A 35 -21.04 3.37 -3.96
CA LYS A 35 -21.39 1.97 -4.14
C LYS A 35 -20.14 1.24 -4.58
N VAL A 36 -19.60 0.43 -3.68
CA VAL A 36 -18.33 -0.24 -3.90
C VAL A 36 -18.53 -1.33 -4.95
N GLU A 37 -17.64 -1.40 -5.92
CA GLU A 37 -17.59 -2.47 -6.93
C GLU A 37 -16.44 -3.43 -6.62
N ALA A 38 -15.30 -2.89 -6.17
CA ALA A 38 -14.15 -3.65 -5.72
C ALA A 38 -13.46 -2.93 -4.56
N ALA A 39 -13.03 -3.69 -3.55
CA ALA A 39 -12.12 -3.26 -2.50
C ALA A 39 -10.81 -4.03 -2.62
N SER A 40 -9.73 -3.49 -2.10
CA SER A 40 -8.43 -4.15 -2.10
C SER A 40 -7.86 -4.22 -0.69
N LEU A 41 -7.28 -5.37 -0.35
CA LEU A 41 -6.69 -5.61 0.96
C LEU A 41 -5.21 -5.21 0.99
N ASN A 42 -4.79 -4.73 2.17
CA ASN A 42 -3.43 -4.36 2.49
C ASN A 42 -3.03 -4.96 3.85
N PRO A 43 -1.71 -5.13 4.10
CA PRO A 43 -1.26 -5.59 5.40
C PRO A 43 -1.70 -4.71 6.58
N ILE A 44 -1.95 -3.43 6.33
CA ILE A 44 -2.46 -2.49 7.35
C ILE A 44 -3.85 -2.90 7.88
N ASP A 45 -4.71 -3.50 7.05
CA ASP A 45 -6.08 -3.87 7.44
C ASP A 45 -6.07 -4.90 8.57
N TRP A 46 -5.32 -5.99 8.42
CA TRP A 46 -5.22 -7.01 9.47
C TRP A 46 -4.37 -6.58 10.66
N ARG A 47 -3.38 -5.70 10.45
CA ARG A 47 -2.60 -5.11 11.54
C ARG A 47 -3.43 -4.20 12.44
N ILE A 48 -4.37 -3.45 11.87
CA ILE A 48 -5.36 -2.69 12.65
C ILE A 48 -6.21 -3.65 13.49
N GLN A 49 -6.66 -4.77 12.91
CA GLN A 49 -7.40 -5.80 13.64
C GLN A 49 -6.57 -6.45 14.76
N GLU A 50 -5.28 -6.71 14.55
CA GLU A 50 -4.38 -7.20 15.61
C GLU A 50 -4.17 -6.17 16.74
N GLY A 51 -4.44 -4.90 16.46
CA GLY A 51 -4.30 -3.81 17.42
C GLY A 51 -2.87 -3.29 17.54
N ILE A 52 -2.02 -3.49 16.53
CA ILE A 52 -0.62 -3.00 16.54
C ILE A 52 -0.55 -1.46 16.59
N LEU A 53 -1.60 -0.79 16.14
CA LEU A 53 -1.75 0.68 16.18
C LEU A 53 -2.62 1.16 17.34
N ARG A 54 -2.94 0.32 18.33
CA ARG A 54 -3.66 0.78 19.52
C ARG A 54 -2.77 1.70 20.34
N ALA A 55 -3.33 2.78 20.88
CA ALA A 55 -2.63 3.58 21.87
C ALA A 55 -2.38 2.72 23.12
N PRO A 56 -1.11 2.52 23.55
CA PRO A 56 -0.86 2.00 24.88
C PRO A 56 -1.46 3.02 25.86
N LYS A 57 -2.33 2.58 26.79
CA LYS A 57 -3.00 3.48 27.76
C LYS A 57 -2.03 4.40 28.53
N LEU A 58 -0.76 4.00 28.65
CA LEU A 58 0.30 4.76 29.33
C LEU A 58 0.96 5.83 28.44
N LEU A 59 0.84 5.73 27.11
CA LEU A 59 1.49 6.59 26.12
C LEU A 59 0.53 7.59 25.44
N SER A 60 -0.78 7.51 25.71
CA SER A 60 -1.79 8.47 25.22
C SER A 60 -1.60 9.91 25.74
N ILE A 61 -0.74 10.09 26.73
CA ILE A 61 -0.37 11.37 27.35
C ILE A 61 0.95 11.95 26.80
N LEU A 62 1.72 11.19 26.03
CA LEU A 62 2.97 11.66 25.41
C LEU A 62 2.69 12.09 23.96
N PRO A 63 3.14 13.29 23.52
CA PRO A 63 2.96 13.76 22.16
C PRO A 63 3.93 13.03 21.21
N LEU A 64 3.72 11.73 21.04
CA LEU A 64 4.43 10.91 20.07
C LEU A 64 3.70 10.99 18.72
N PRO A 65 4.41 11.22 17.60
CA PRO A 65 3.81 11.28 16.27
C PRO A 65 3.52 9.87 15.73
N ILE A 66 2.87 9.02 16.53
CA ILE A 66 2.47 7.67 16.15
C ILE A 66 0.96 7.72 15.84
N PRO A 67 0.52 7.38 14.61
CA PRO A 67 -0.89 7.38 14.27
C PRO A 67 -1.58 6.19 14.97
N PHE A 68 -2.16 6.45 16.13
CA PHE A 68 -2.95 5.45 16.83
C PHE A 68 -4.33 5.30 16.19
N VAL A 69 -4.79 4.06 16.07
CA VAL A 69 -6.11 3.69 15.53
C VAL A 69 -6.88 2.99 16.65
N ASP A 70 -7.79 3.71 17.28
CA ASP A 70 -8.76 3.16 18.22
C ASP A 70 -10.08 2.86 17.48
N CYS A 71 -10.21 1.62 16.99
CA CYS A 71 -11.41 1.13 16.33
C CYS A 71 -12.64 1.21 17.25
N LYS A 72 -13.75 1.71 16.71
CA LYS A 72 -15.08 1.52 17.29
C LYS A 72 -15.66 0.21 16.78
N PHE A 73 -16.14 -0.64 17.68
CA PHE A 73 -16.72 -1.94 17.35
C PHE A 73 -18.25 -1.87 17.24
N PRO A 74 -18.88 -2.64 16.33
CA PRO A 74 -18.24 -3.45 15.28
C PRO A 74 -17.52 -2.59 14.23
N PHE A 75 -16.40 -3.09 13.72
CA PHE A 75 -15.57 -2.37 12.75
C PHE A 75 -15.62 -3.07 11.39
N THR A 76 -15.88 -2.30 10.33
CA THR A 76 -15.83 -2.75 8.94
C THR A 76 -14.45 -2.43 8.35
N PRO A 77 -13.59 -3.41 8.04
CA PRO A 77 -12.26 -3.13 7.50
C PRO A 77 -12.27 -2.82 6.01
N GLY A 78 -11.07 -2.60 5.45
CA GLY A 78 -10.86 -2.20 4.07
C GLY A 78 -10.73 -0.69 3.98
N VAL A 79 -9.60 -0.25 3.44
CA VAL A 79 -9.26 1.18 3.34
C VAL A 79 -9.16 1.67 1.90
N GLU A 80 -9.24 0.83 0.88
CA GLU A 80 -9.22 1.29 -0.51
C GLU A 80 -10.31 0.61 -1.33
N VAL A 81 -11.01 1.43 -2.11
CA VAL A 81 -12.17 1.01 -2.91
C VAL A 81 -12.15 1.63 -4.29
N ALA A 82 -12.75 0.93 -5.25
CA ALA A 82 -13.20 1.46 -6.52
C ALA A 82 -14.72 1.20 -6.65
N GLY A 83 -15.45 2.18 -7.18
CA GLY A 83 -16.90 2.09 -7.23
C GLY A 83 -17.55 3.25 -7.98
N GLU A 84 -18.84 3.43 -7.75
CA GLU A 84 -19.64 4.51 -8.33
C GLU A 84 -20.15 5.45 -7.24
N VAL A 85 -20.08 6.76 -7.48
CA VAL A 85 -20.64 7.76 -6.56
C VAL A 85 -22.17 7.76 -6.66
N ILE A 86 -22.86 7.46 -5.55
CA ILE A 86 -24.34 7.40 -5.51
C ILE A 86 -24.94 8.65 -4.86
N ASP A 87 -24.20 9.27 -3.94
CA ASP A 87 -24.59 10.50 -3.26
C ASP A 87 -23.37 11.35 -2.91
N VAL A 88 -23.54 12.66 -2.82
CA VAL A 88 -22.46 13.63 -2.58
C VAL A 88 -22.86 14.64 -1.51
N GLY A 89 -21.94 14.93 -0.61
CA GLY A 89 -22.05 16.02 0.34
C GLY A 89 -22.11 17.39 -0.37
N THR A 90 -22.77 18.35 0.27
CA THR A 90 -23.03 19.69 -0.28
C THR A 90 -21.79 20.50 -0.62
N ASN A 91 -20.65 20.22 0.01
CA ASN A 91 -19.38 20.92 -0.21
C ASN A 91 -18.47 20.20 -1.22
N VAL A 92 -18.85 18.99 -1.68
CA VAL A 92 -18.06 18.23 -2.64
C VAL A 92 -18.20 18.84 -4.04
N LYS A 93 -17.08 19.25 -4.63
CA LYS A 93 -17.01 19.85 -5.98
C LYS A 93 -16.16 19.07 -6.97
N THR A 94 -15.49 18.05 -6.48
CA THR A 94 -14.40 17.34 -7.17
C THR A 94 -14.86 16.13 -7.98
N VAL A 95 -16.03 15.60 -7.63
CA VAL A 95 -16.71 14.45 -8.22
C VAL A 95 -18.22 14.68 -8.16
N LYS A 96 -19.00 13.95 -8.95
CA LYS A 96 -20.47 14.00 -8.95
C LYS A 96 -21.08 12.61 -8.93
N LYS A 97 -22.38 12.54 -8.61
CA LYS A 97 -23.17 11.31 -8.72
C LYS A 97 -23.05 10.68 -10.11
N GLY A 98 -22.84 9.37 -10.16
CA GLY A 98 -22.63 8.57 -11.36
C GLY A 98 -21.16 8.45 -11.79
N ASP A 99 -20.24 9.26 -11.24
CA ASP A 99 -18.82 9.12 -11.54
C ASP A 99 -18.31 7.76 -11.04
N LYS A 100 -17.48 7.11 -11.86
CA LYS A 100 -16.68 5.97 -11.44
C LYS A 100 -15.43 6.48 -10.75
N VAL A 101 -15.16 6.04 -9.53
CA VAL A 101 -14.09 6.59 -8.68
C VAL A 101 -13.25 5.50 -8.05
N VAL A 102 -12.06 5.91 -7.60
CA VAL A 102 -11.18 5.16 -6.71
C VAL A 102 -10.84 6.05 -5.53
N SER A 103 -10.83 5.49 -4.32
CA SER A 103 -10.61 6.25 -3.08
C SER A 103 -9.76 5.48 -2.08
N LEU A 104 -8.90 6.23 -1.36
CA LEU A 104 -8.43 5.82 -0.03
C LEU A 104 -9.46 6.31 0.99
N LEU A 105 -10.01 5.38 1.76
CA LEU A 105 -10.90 5.62 2.88
C LEU A 105 -10.09 5.98 4.12
N ASN A 106 -10.77 6.56 5.10
CA ASN A 106 -10.15 6.91 6.36
C ASN A 106 -9.78 5.65 7.16
N PHE A 107 -8.49 5.45 7.47
CA PHE A 107 -8.00 4.30 8.24
C PHE A 107 -8.70 4.13 9.61
N LEU A 108 -9.20 5.21 10.21
CA LEU A 108 -9.89 5.16 11.51
C LEU A 108 -11.32 4.61 11.41
N ASN A 109 -11.93 4.67 10.23
CA ASN A 109 -13.33 4.27 10.03
C ASN A 109 -13.45 3.02 9.15
N GLY A 110 -12.46 2.73 8.32
CA GLY A 110 -12.52 1.64 7.35
C GLY A 110 -13.70 1.79 6.39
N GLY A 111 -14.42 0.70 6.16
CA GLY A 111 -15.66 0.67 5.39
C GLY A 111 -15.57 0.02 4.02
N GLY A 112 -14.38 -0.41 3.58
CA GLY A 112 -14.17 -0.94 2.24
C GLY A 112 -14.78 -2.32 1.99
N LEU A 113 -14.85 -3.18 3.00
CA LEU A 113 -15.52 -4.48 2.91
C LEU A 113 -17.04 -4.35 3.15
N ALA A 114 -17.70 -3.52 2.36
CA ALA A 114 -19.14 -3.31 2.38
C ALA A 114 -19.64 -2.87 1.00
N GLN A 115 -20.92 -3.08 0.72
CA GLN A 115 -21.52 -2.68 -0.55
C GLN A 115 -21.55 -1.15 -0.74
N TYR A 116 -21.50 -0.37 0.35
CA TYR A 116 -21.36 1.08 0.29
C TYR A 116 -20.34 1.59 1.32
N ALA A 117 -19.56 2.58 0.93
CA ALA A 117 -18.53 3.19 1.76
C ALA A 117 -18.59 4.72 1.71
N ILE A 118 -18.18 5.35 2.82
CA ILE A 118 -17.99 6.80 2.91
C ILE A 118 -16.56 7.13 2.53
N ALA A 119 -16.39 7.92 1.48
CA ALA A 119 -15.09 8.40 1.01
C ALA A 119 -14.97 9.93 1.17
N GLU A 120 -13.75 10.41 1.37
CA GLU A 120 -13.43 11.83 1.58
C GLU A 120 -12.68 12.40 0.35
N SER A 121 -11.88 13.46 0.54
CA SER A 121 -11.20 14.19 -0.53
C SER A 121 -10.16 13.37 -1.30
N PHE A 122 -9.67 12.25 -0.75
CA PHE A 122 -8.73 11.38 -1.44
C PHE A 122 -9.44 10.41 -2.40
N THR A 123 -10.20 11.00 -3.31
CA THR A 123 -10.99 10.33 -4.34
C THR A 123 -10.61 10.87 -5.72
N ALA A 124 -10.38 9.98 -6.68
CA ALA A 124 -10.11 10.32 -8.07
C ALA A 124 -11.03 9.56 -9.03
N VAL A 125 -11.35 10.16 -10.17
CA VAL A 125 -12.21 9.56 -11.20
C VAL A 125 -11.40 8.52 -11.98
N ARG A 126 -11.97 7.33 -12.17
CA ARG A 126 -11.44 6.28 -13.06
C ARG A 126 -12.19 6.28 -14.40
N PRO A 127 -11.57 5.82 -15.50
CA PRO A 127 -12.23 5.75 -16.80
C PRO A 127 -13.56 4.99 -16.76
N SER A 128 -14.58 5.52 -17.44
CA SER A 128 -15.87 4.81 -17.58
C SER A 128 -15.67 3.52 -18.38
N GLY A 129 -16.25 2.42 -17.89
CA GLY A 129 -16.13 1.10 -18.52
C GLY A 129 -14.86 0.32 -18.17
N SER A 130 -13.94 0.87 -17.37
CA SER A 130 -12.77 0.12 -16.89
C SER A 130 -13.15 -0.89 -15.79
N CYS A 131 -12.31 -1.90 -15.57
CA CYS A 131 -12.53 -2.89 -14.51
C CYS A 131 -12.19 -2.29 -13.13
N ALA A 132 -13.12 -2.29 -12.18
CA ALA A 132 -12.89 -1.68 -10.86
C ALA A 132 -11.72 -2.33 -10.09
N ALA A 133 -11.56 -3.65 -10.20
CA ALA A 133 -10.49 -4.42 -9.56
C ALA A 133 -9.09 -3.93 -9.94
N GLU A 134 -8.89 -3.48 -11.18
CA GLU A 134 -7.60 -2.98 -11.66
C GLU A 134 -7.19 -1.66 -11.00
N TYR A 135 -8.15 -0.89 -10.47
CA TYR A 135 -7.87 0.40 -9.86
C TYR A 135 -8.01 0.39 -8.34
N ALA A 136 -8.79 -0.55 -7.77
CA ALA A 136 -9.02 -0.66 -6.33
C ALA A 136 -7.72 -0.82 -5.52
N GLY A 137 -6.68 -1.42 -6.12
CA GLY A 137 -5.37 -1.63 -5.49
C GLY A 137 -4.35 -0.50 -5.67
N LEU A 138 -4.74 0.65 -6.24
CA LEU A 138 -3.84 1.80 -6.44
C LEU A 138 -3.65 2.69 -5.20
N PRO A 139 -4.68 3.03 -4.40
CA PRO A 139 -4.58 4.10 -3.41
C PRO A 139 -3.50 3.90 -2.36
N VAL A 140 -3.40 2.71 -1.76
CA VAL A 140 -2.36 2.45 -0.76
C VAL A 140 -1.07 2.07 -1.46
N ALA A 141 -1.07 0.97 -2.21
CA ALA A 141 0.17 0.38 -2.70
C ALA A 141 0.83 1.18 -3.82
N GLY A 142 0.03 1.68 -4.76
CA GLY A 142 0.49 2.45 -5.91
C GLY A 142 1.00 3.83 -5.52
N VAL A 143 0.24 4.57 -4.72
CA VAL A 143 0.65 5.93 -4.28
C VAL A 143 1.83 5.85 -3.31
N THR A 144 1.91 4.83 -2.45
CA THR A 144 3.11 4.56 -1.63
C THR A 144 4.36 4.42 -2.53
N ALA A 145 4.28 3.58 -3.57
CA ALA A 145 5.39 3.40 -4.50
C ALA A 145 5.80 4.72 -5.19
N LEU A 146 4.81 5.48 -5.66
CA LEU A 146 5.03 6.77 -6.31
C LEU A 146 5.72 7.79 -5.39
N GLN A 147 5.20 7.97 -4.18
CA GLN A 147 5.74 8.95 -3.23
C GLN A 147 7.14 8.58 -2.76
N ILE A 148 7.42 7.29 -2.55
CA ILE A 148 8.78 6.82 -2.23
C ILE A 148 9.74 7.19 -3.37
N LEU A 149 9.38 6.89 -4.62
CA LEU A 149 10.23 7.20 -5.77
C LEU A 149 10.44 8.72 -5.92
N LYS A 150 9.40 9.54 -5.75
CA LYS A 150 9.52 11.00 -5.71
C LYS A 150 10.48 11.46 -4.60
N SER A 151 10.43 10.84 -3.41
CA SER A 151 11.29 11.18 -2.26
C SER A 151 12.78 10.87 -2.48
N ILE A 152 13.11 10.05 -3.47
CA ILE A 152 14.49 9.76 -3.89
C ILE A 152 14.88 10.49 -5.18
N GLY A 153 14.07 11.46 -5.61
CA GLY A 153 14.34 12.30 -6.77
C GLY A 153 13.98 11.67 -8.11
N ALA A 154 13.20 10.59 -8.14
CA ALA A 154 12.73 10.00 -9.39
C ALA A 154 11.86 11.01 -10.15
N LYS A 155 12.08 11.10 -11.46
CA LYS A 155 11.31 11.96 -12.36
C LYS A 155 10.74 11.12 -13.50
N PHE A 156 9.50 11.39 -13.85
CA PHE A 156 8.74 10.65 -14.88
C PHE A 156 8.66 11.40 -16.21
N ASP A 157 9.39 12.51 -16.34
CA ASP A 157 9.49 13.33 -17.56
C ASP A 157 10.74 12.99 -18.40
N GLY A 158 11.49 11.96 -18.02
CA GLY A 158 12.73 11.56 -18.68
C GLY A 158 13.96 12.40 -18.33
N THR A 159 13.83 13.40 -17.45
CA THR A 159 14.96 14.24 -16.99
C THR A 159 15.62 13.71 -15.70
N GLY A 160 15.26 12.50 -15.29
CA GLY A 160 15.83 11.82 -14.13
C GLY A 160 17.31 11.47 -14.32
N GLY A 161 18.06 11.47 -13.21
CA GLY A 161 19.42 10.95 -13.17
C GLY A 161 19.45 9.41 -13.09
N LYS A 162 20.60 8.82 -13.41
CA LYS A 162 20.83 7.38 -13.17
C LYS A 162 20.93 7.14 -11.66
N HIS A 163 20.04 6.33 -11.12
CA HIS A 163 19.99 5.96 -9.70
C HIS A 163 19.87 4.43 -9.62
N ASN A 164 20.71 3.78 -8.82
CA ASN A 164 20.62 2.34 -8.60
C ASN A 164 19.78 2.11 -7.34
N ILE A 165 18.70 1.35 -7.47
CA ILE A 165 17.81 1.05 -6.35
C ILE A 165 17.68 -0.46 -6.12
N LEU A 166 17.57 -0.83 -4.86
CA LEU A 166 17.17 -2.17 -4.45
C LEU A 166 15.72 -2.13 -3.96
N ILE A 167 14.85 -2.99 -4.49
CA ILE A 167 13.48 -3.19 -3.99
C ILE A 167 13.38 -4.59 -3.37
N THR A 168 13.14 -4.66 -2.07
CA THR A 168 12.91 -5.95 -1.40
C THR A 168 11.44 -6.37 -1.47
N ALA A 169 11.18 -7.68 -1.42
CA ALA A 169 9.83 -8.24 -1.57
C ALA A 169 9.07 -7.67 -2.79
N ALA A 170 9.79 -7.54 -3.91
CA ALA A 170 9.34 -6.85 -5.11
C ALA A 170 8.08 -7.47 -5.74
N SER A 171 7.75 -8.72 -5.41
CA SER A 171 6.52 -9.36 -5.90
C SER A 171 5.26 -8.99 -5.12
N GLY A 172 5.37 -8.26 -4.02
CA GLY A 172 4.23 -7.81 -3.22
C GLY A 172 3.51 -6.60 -3.84
N GLY A 173 2.42 -6.16 -3.18
CA GLY A 173 1.57 -5.07 -3.68
C GLY A 173 2.33 -3.77 -3.99
N VAL A 174 3.10 -3.24 -3.03
CA VAL A 174 3.93 -2.03 -3.25
C VAL A 174 5.09 -2.32 -4.21
N GLY A 175 5.75 -3.48 -4.03
CA GLY A 175 6.93 -3.86 -4.78
C GLY A 175 6.73 -3.87 -6.29
N LEU A 176 5.60 -4.41 -6.77
CA LEU A 176 5.33 -4.50 -8.21
C LEU A 176 5.03 -3.13 -8.83
N TYR A 177 4.45 -2.18 -8.08
CA TYR A 177 4.33 -0.80 -8.55
C TYR A 177 5.69 -0.09 -8.55
N LEU A 178 6.51 -0.29 -7.52
CA LEU A 178 7.85 0.28 -7.46
C LEU A 178 8.70 -0.13 -8.66
N VAL A 179 8.71 -1.41 -9.02
CA VAL A 179 9.48 -1.92 -10.17
C VAL A 179 9.04 -1.24 -11.47
N GLN A 180 7.73 -1.17 -11.73
CA GLN A 180 7.19 -0.56 -12.94
C GLN A 180 7.47 0.95 -13.00
N LEU A 181 7.20 1.67 -11.92
CA LEU A 181 7.43 3.11 -11.84
C LEU A 181 8.91 3.46 -11.91
N ALA A 182 9.79 2.70 -11.25
CA ALA A 182 11.22 2.92 -11.30
C ALA A 182 11.78 2.72 -12.72
N ARG A 183 11.27 1.72 -13.45
CA ARG A 183 11.58 1.57 -14.88
C ARG A 183 11.13 2.78 -15.69
N LEU A 184 9.91 3.27 -15.48
CA LEU A 184 9.40 4.47 -16.17
C LEU A 184 10.24 5.72 -15.87
N ALA A 185 10.79 5.80 -14.64
CA ALA A 185 11.70 6.87 -14.23
C ALA A 185 13.16 6.67 -14.69
N GLY A 186 13.46 5.61 -15.46
CA GLY A 186 14.80 5.32 -15.97
C GLY A 186 15.81 4.87 -14.90
N LEU A 187 15.35 4.38 -13.75
CA LEU A 187 16.21 3.89 -12.69
C LEU A 187 16.71 2.47 -12.97
N HIS A 188 17.87 2.12 -12.41
CA HIS A 188 18.37 0.75 -12.45
C HIS A 188 17.84 -0.03 -11.24
N VAL A 189 17.03 -1.03 -11.51
CA VAL A 189 16.28 -1.77 -10.48
C VAL A 189 16.91 -3.14 -10.25
N THR A 190 17.45 -3.33 -9.05
CA THR A 190 17.70 -4.65 -8.48
C THR A 190 16.53 -5.01 -7.56
N ALA A 191 15.98 -6.21 -7.70
CA ALA A 191 14.79 -6.62 -6.95
C ALA A 191 15.01 -7.97 -6.25
N THR A 192 14.45 -8.14 -5.06
CA THR A 192 14.39 -9.45 -4.40
C THR A 192 12.96 -9.97 -4.34
N CYS A 193 12.79 -11.24 -4.65
CA CYS A 193 11.52 -11.96 -4.48
C CYS A 193 11.80 -13.46 -4.36
N GLY A 194 10.79 -14.28 -4.09
CA GLY A 194 10.99 -15.75 -4.16
C GLY A 194 11.14 -16.21 -5.61
N ALA A 195 11.87 -17.32 -5.82
CA ALA A 195 12.12 -17.90 -7.14
C ALA A 195 10.91 -17.90 -8.10
N ARG A 196 9.73 -18.31 -7.60
CA ARG A 196 8.49 -18.39 -8.38
C ARG A 196 8.04 -17.08 -9.04
N ASN A 197 8.47 -15.93 -8.51
CA ASN A 197 8.02 -14.60 -8.95
C ASN A 197 9.08 -13.86 -9.77
N MET A 198 10.25 -14.46 -9.99
CA MET A 198 11.38 -13.75 -10.62
C MET A 198 11.06 -13.32 -12.05
N ASP A 199 10.44 -14.20 -12.84
CA ASP A 199 10.13 -13.89 -14.24
C ASP A 199 9.06 -12.80 -14.36
N LEU A 200 8.08 -12.79 -13.46
CA LEU A 200 7.11 -11.71 -13.37
C LEU A 200 7.81 -10.38 -13.06
N VAL A 201 8.66 -10.34 -12.03
CA VAL A 201 9.37 -9.13 -11.62
C VAL A 201 10.30 -8.61 -12.73
N ARG A 202 11.00 -9.50 -13.45
CA ARG A 202 11.78 -9.15 -14.66
C ARG A 202 10.88 -8.56 -15.75
N SER A 203 9.77 -9.21 -16.08
CA SER A 203 8.86 -8.77 -17.14
C SER A 203 8.30 -7.36 -16.90
N LEU A 204 8.16 -6.97 -15.63
CA LEU A 204 7.64 -5.67 -15.22
C LEU A 204 8.70 -4.57 -15.20
N GLY A 205 9.99 -4.92 -15.26
CA GLY A 205 11.04 -3.92 -15.46
C GLY A 205 12.26 -4.01 -14.59
N ALA A 206 12.39 -5.01 -13.71
CA ALA A 206 13.61 -5.17 -12.93
C ALA A 206 14.79 -5.53 -13.86
N ASN A 207 15.91 -4.82 -13.71
CA ASN A 207 17.15 -5.11 -14.43
C ASN A 207 17.81 -6.38 -13.89
N GLU A 208 17.78 -6.55 -12.56
CA GLU A 208 18.34 -7.68 -11.85
C GLU A 208 17.32 -8.22 -10.86
N VAL A 209 17.21 -9.54 -10.76
CA VAL A 209 16.31 -10.18 -9.79
C VAL A 209 17.05 -11.27 -9.05
N LEU A 210 16.99 -11.20 -7.72
CA LEU A 210 17.61 -12.12 -6.79
C LEU A 210 16.55 -12.95 -6.08
N ASP A 211 16.77 -14.26 -5.98
CA ASP A 211 15.97 -15.10 -5.09
C ASP A 211 16.48 -14.91 -3.66
N TYR A 212 15.64 -14.37 -2.77
CA TYR A 212 16.06 -14.09 -1.39
C TYR A 212 16.47 -15.33 -0.60
N LYS A 213 16.19 -16.54 -1.11
CA LYS A 213 16.61 -17.81 -0.51
C LYS A 213 18.04 -18.23 -0.88
N THR A 214 18.65 -17.65 -1.91
CA THR A 214 20.02 -17.97 -2.31
C THR A 214 21.03 -17.10 -1.54
N PRO A 215 22.32 -17.51 -1.47
CA PRO A 215 23.35 -16.71 -0.81
C PRO A 215 23.45 -15.28 -1.36
N GLU A 216 23.32 -15.09 -2.67
CA GLU A 216 23.40 -13.79 -3.33
C GLU A 216 22.21 -12.90 -2.92
N GLY A 217 21.01 -13.47 -2.87
CA GLY A 217 19.81 -12.77 -2.42
C GLY A 217 19.82 -12.44 -0.94
N GLN A 218 20.41 -13.29 -0.09
CA GLN A 218 20.62 -12.99 1.32
C GLN A 218 21.67 -11.91 1.55
N GLN A 219 22.70 -11.86 0.70
CA GLN A 219 23.72 -10.81 0.71
C GLN A 219 23.22 -9.50 0.10
N LEU A 220 22.05 -9.52 -0.57
CA LEU A 220 21.50 -8.38 -1.29
C LEU A 220 22.49 -7.78 -2.30
N ALA A 221 23.46 -8.56 -2.77
CA ALA A 221 24.53 -8.09 -3.63
C ALA A 221 24.06 -8.06 -5.09
N SER A 222 24.22 -6.91 -5.74
CA SER A 222 23.89 -6.77 -7.16
C SER A 222 24.81 -7.68 -7.99
N PRO A 223 24.26 -8.50 -8.92
CA PRO A 223 25.06 -9.32 -9.82
C PRO A 223 26.07 -8.52 -10.67
N SER A 224 25.76 -7.25 -10.98
CA SER A 224 26.67 -6.34 -11.68
C SER A 224 27.62 -5.56 -10.76
N GLY A 225 27.65 -5.88 -9.45
CA GLY A 225 28.52 -5.23 -8.46
C GLY A 225 28.12 -3.79 -8.15
N LYS A 226 26.90 -3.37 -8.49
CA LYS A 226 26.41 -2.02 -8.20
C LYS A 226 26.09 -1.87 -6.71
N LEU A 227 26.51 -0.74 -6.16
CA LEU A 227 25.99 -0.25 -4.89
C LEU A 227 24.68 0.51 -5.11
N TYR A 228 23.83 0.52 -4.09
CA TYR A 228 22.52 1.14 -4.12
C TYR A 228 22.56 2.53 -3.52
N ASP A 229 22.00 3.48 -4.24
CA ASP A 229 21.75 4.81 -3.71
C ASP A 229 20.49 4.85 -2.84
N SER A 230 19.55 3.92 -3.09
CA SER A 230 18.37 3.75 -2.24
C SER A 230 17.95 2.29 -2.16
N VAL A 231 17.70 1.81 -0.94
CA VAL A 231 17.05 0.52 -0.69
C VAL A 231 15.62 0.80 -0.24
N ILE A 232 14.64 0.31 -0.98
CA ILE A 232 13.23 0.42 -0.64
C ILE A 232 12.80 -0.90 -0.01
N ASN A 233 12.76 -0.91 1.32
CA ASN A 233 12.51 -2.13 2.08
C ASN A 233 11.00 -2.37 2.30
N CYS A 234 10.45 -3.34 1.58
CA CYS A 234 9.06 -3.77 1.74
C CYS A 234 8.91 -5.00 2.66
N VAL A 235 10.03 -5.58 3.13
CA VAL A 235 10.00 -6.70 4.07
C VAL A 235 9.83 -6.16 5.49
N PRO A 236 8.80 -6.56 6.24
CA PRO A 236 8.65 -6.14 7.63
C PRO A 236 9.72 -6.79 8.50
N ASN A 237 10.13 -6.10 9.57
CA ASN A 237 11.07 -6.61 10.57
C ASN A 237 12.42 -7.08 10.01
N THR A 238 12.85 -6.58 8.86
CA THR A 238 14.21 -6.83 8.40
C THR A 238 15.17 -6.21 9.41
N GLU A 239 16.11 -7.01 9.89
CA GLU A 239 17.23 -6.45 10.62
C GLU A 239 18.00 -5.55 9.67
N TRP A 240 18.18 -4.30 10.07
CA TRP A 240 19.08 -3.38 9.39
C TRP A 240 20.49 -3.93 9.62
N SER A 241 20.87 -4.88 8.78
CA SER A 241 22.07 -5.69 8.94
C SER A 241 23.25 -4.98 8.30
N SER A 242 24.45 -5.31 8.78
CA SER A 242 25.70 -4.90 8.14
C SER A 242 25.72 -5.23 6.64
N THR A 243 25.05 -6.30 6.23
CA THR A 243 24.84 -6.67 4.83
C THR A 243 24.16 -5.57 4.02
N LEU A 244 23.08 -5.00 4.53
CA LEU A 244 22.34 -3.97 3.80
C LEU A 244 23.15 -2.67 3.73
N GLU A 245 23.83 -2.31 4.82
CA GLU A 245 24.74 -1.14 4.84
C GLU A 245 25.93 -1.30 3.89
N ALA A 246 26.48 -2.51 3.75
CA ALA A 246 27.63 -2.79 2.89
C ALA A 246 27.33 -2.65 1.39
N ASN A 247 26.05 -2.74 1.01
CA ASN A 247 25.62 -2.59 -0.39
C ASN A 247 25.11 -1.16 -0.71
N LEU A 248 25.19 -0.22 0.23
CA LEU A 248 24.83 1.18 -0.02
C LEU A 248 26.03 1.96 -0.58
N THR A 249 25.74 2.98 -1.39
CA THR A 249 26.71 4.05 -1.65
C THR A 249 26.99 4.86 -0.38
N SER A 250 28.00 5.74 -0.41
CA SER A 250 28.34 6.63 0.72
C SER A 250 27.13 7.41 1.24
N ASP A 251 26.32 7.92 0.30
CA ASP A 251 25.14 8.74 0.52
C ASP A 251 23.83 7.92 0.44
N GLY A 252 23.96 6.60 0.30
CA GLY A 252 22.85 5.68 0.15
C GLY A 252 21.97 5.63 1.40
N LYS A 253 20.68 5.46 1.19
CA LYS A 253 19.68 5.40 2.27
C LYS A 253 18.71 4.24 2.12
N VAL A 254 18.08 3.89 3.23
CA VAL A 254 17.10 2.83 3.33
C VAL A 254 15.76 3.45 3.67
N ILE A 255 14.75 3.12 2.89
CA ILE A 255 13.39 3.60 3.07
C ILE A 255 12.54 2.42 3.51
N GLU A 256 12.12 2.47 4.77
CA GLU A 256 11.27 1.46 5.37
C GLU A 256 9.81 1.75 5.02
N VAL A 257 9.22 0.89 4.20
CA VAL A 257 7.84 1.07 3.71
C VAL A 257 6.82 0.71 4.77
N THR A 258 7.14 -0.27 5.62
CA THR A 258 6.22 -0.77 6.64
C THR A 258 6.88 -0.69 8.02
N PRO A 259 6.94 0.51 8.63
CA PRO A 259 7.60 0.68 9.90
C PRO A 259 6.94 -0.15 11.00
N THR A 260 7.77 -0.80 11.82
CA THR A 260 7.35 -1.44 13.08
C THR A 260 7.85 -0.63 14.27
N PRO A 261 7.39 -0.88 15.50
CA PRO A 261 7.93 -0.18 16.68
C PRO A 261 9.45 -0.27 16.80
N VAL A 262 10.04 -1.41 16.42
CA VAL A 262 11.49 -1.62 16.38
C VAL A 262 12.14 -0.72 15.32
N THR A 263 11.58 -0.67 14.12
CA THR A 263 12.06 0.21 13.04
C THR A 263 11.98 1.68 13.44
N MET A 264 10.89 2.10 14.09
CA MET A 264 10.71 3.47 14.58
C MET A 264 11.76 3.82 15.65
N ALA A 265 12.00 2.93 16.62
CA ALA A 265 13.04 3.14 17.62
C ALA A 265 14.42 3.30 16.97
N ARG A 266 14.76 2.44 16.00
CA ARG A 266 16.01 2.53 15.23
C ARG A 266 16.12 3.84 14.45
N TYR A 267 15.05 4.27 13.80
CA TYR A 267 14.98 5.55 13.08
C TYR A 267 15.31 6.73 13.99
N TRP A 268 14.71 6.79 15.19
CA TRP A 268 14.98 7.85 16.16
C TRP A 268 16.43 7.82 16.68
N ILE A 269 16.98 6.63 16.93
CA ILE A 269 18.40 6.47 17.31
C ILE A 269 19.30 7.02 16.19
N LYS A 270 19.02 6.69 14.92
CA LYS A 270 19.80 7.17 13.76
C LYS A 270 19.72 8.69 13.60
N LYS A 271 18.55 9.29 13.78
CA LYS A 271 18.39 10.75 13.78
C LYS A 271 19.16 11.42 14.93
N LEU A 272 19.19 10.81 16.12
CA LEU A 272 19.96 11.33 17.26
C LEU A 272 21.46 11.39 16.97
N VAL A 273 22.00 10.37 16.29
CA VAL A 273 23.41 10.35 15.84
C VAL A 273 23.63 11.07 14.50
N ARG A 274 22.66 11.88 14.04
CA ARG A 274 22.69 12.66 12.79
C ARG A 274 22.96 11.83 11.53
N SER A 275 22.58 10.56 11.54
CA SER A 275 22.64 9.70 10.35
C SER A 275 21.34 9.80 9.55
N ASN A 276 21.46 9.99 8.24
CA ASN A 276 20.32 10.01 7.29
C ASN A 276 20.22 8.70 6.48
N LYS A 277 20.87 7.62 6.91
CA LYS A 277 20.88 6.34 6.21
C LYS A 277 19.57 5.55 6.34
N LEU A 278 18.69 5.92 7.27
CA LEU A 278 17.41 5.27 7.49
C LEU A 278 16.30 6.33 7.49
N GLU A 279 15.31 6.13 6.63
CA GLU A 279 14.10 6.92 6.53
C GLU A 279 12.89 5.99 6.67
N VAL A 280 11.85 6.49 7.33
CA VAL A 280 10.57 5.77 7.45
C VAL A 280 9.55 6.45 6.54
N PHE A 281 8.93 5.67 5.67
CA PHE A 281 7.89 6.19 4.80
C PHE A 281 6.54 6.23 5.51
N MET A 282 5.82 7.34 5.34
CA MET A 282 4.44 7.51 5.77
C MET A 282 3.65 8.03 4.57
N LEU A 283 2.62 7.27 4.16
CA LEU A 283 1.74 7.63 3.06
C LEU A 283 1.03 8.95 3.37
N LYS A 284 1.08 9.89 2.41
CA LYS A 284 0.27 11.11 2.46
C LYS A 284 -0.91 10.98 1.49
N SER A 285 -2.10 11.33 1.96
CA SER A 285 -3.29 11.39 1.12
C SER A 285 -3.16 12.53 0.11
N ASP A 286 -2.94 12.19 -1.16
CA ASP A 286 -2.71 13.15 -2.24
C ASP A 286 -3.47 12.71 -3.50
N ARG A 287 -4.50 13.49 -3.86
CA ARG A 287 -5.36 13.20 -5.01
C ARG A 287 -4.59 13.22 -6.34
N GLU A 288 -3.65 14.15 -6.50
CA GLU A 288 -2.91 14.34 -7.75
C GLU A 288 -2.01 13.13 -8.03
N ASP A 289 -1.44 12.54 -6.97
CA ASP A 289 -0.71 11.27 -7.05
C ASP A 289 -1.60 10.12 -7.52
N LEU A 290 -2.83 10.00 -6.98
CA LEU A 290 -3.75 8.96 -7.41
C LEU A 290 -4.24 9.17 -8.84
N GLU A 291 -4.52 10.41 -9.24
CA GLU A 291 -4.87 10.75 -10.64
C GLU A 291 -3.72 10.40 -11.60
N PHE A 292 -2.47 10.64 -11.19
CA PHE A 292 -1.30 10.23 -11.95
C PHE A 292 -1.22 8.70 -12.09
N MET A 293 -1.44 7.95 -11.01
CA MET A 293 -1.46 6.48 -11.05
C MET A 293 -2.58 5.95 -11.96
N ILE A 294 -3.79 6.50 -11.87
CA ILE A 294 -4.92 6.15 -12.73
C ILE A 294 -4.57 6.41 -14.20
N LYS A 295 -3.94 7.55 -14.50
CA LYS A 295 -3.50 7.89 -15.86
C LYS A 295 -2.51 6.86 -16.40
N LEU A 296 -1.51 6.45 -15.61
CA LEU A 296 -0.52 5.46 -16.03
C LEU A 296 -1.15 4.09 -16.30
N VAL A 297 -2.09 3.65 -15.46
CA VAL A 297 -2.84 2.40 -15.68
C VAL A 297 -3.69 2.49 -16.95
N ASN A 298 -4.42 3.59 -17.12
CA ASN A 298 -5.26 3.82 -18.31
C ASN A 298 -4.46 3.86 -19.61
N GLN A 299 -3.22 4.36 -19.56
CA GLN A 299 -2.31 4.38 -20.72
C GLN A 299 -1.59 3.04 -20.95
N GLY A 300 -1.78 2.04 -20.08
CA GLY A 300 -1.06 0.78 -20.12
C GLY A 300 0.44 0.89 -19.83
N SER A 301 0.89 2.03 -19.30
CA SER A 301 2.31 2.25 -18.93
C SER A 301 2.71 1.48 -17.69
N ILE A 302 1.74 1.24 -16.80
CA ILE A 302 1.83 0.28 -15.70
C ILE A 302 0.55 -0.56 -15.70
N ARG A 303 0.60 -1.71 -15.02
CA ARG A 303 -0.60 -2.52 -14.76
C ARG A 303 -0.66 -2.94 -13.30
N THR A 304 -1.88 -3.10 -12.81
CA THR A 304 -2.15 -3.71 -11.52
C THR A 304 -2.09 -5.22 -11.68
N VAL A 305 -1.18 -5.87 -10.95
CA VAL A 305 -1.14 -7.34 -10.88
C VAL A 305 -2.08 -7.79 -9.78
N LEU A 306 -3.12 -8.52 -10.17
CA LEU A 306 -4.08 -9.13 -9.25
C LEU A 306 -3.55 -10.49 -8.82
N ASP A 307 -3.43 -10.69 -7.51
CA ASP A 307 -3.10 -12.00 -6.93
C ASP A 307 -4.30 -12.93 -6.99
N SER A 308 -5.45 -12.41 -6.54
CA SER A 308 -6.68 -13.17 -6.34
C SER A 308 -7.86 -12.22 -6.17
N THR A 309 -9.05 -12.71 -6.53
CA THR A 309 -10.32 -12.00 -6.40
C THR A 309 -11.30 -12.89 -5.64
N TYR A 310 -11.97 -12.31 -4.65
CA TYR A 310 -12.96 -12.99 -3.80
C TYR A 310 -14.26 -12.22 -3.77
N ALA A 311 -15.40 -12.89 -3.63
CA ALA A 311 -16.66 -12.22 -3.32
C ALA A 311 -16.67 -11.72 -1.86
N LEU A 312 -17.51 -10.73 -1.54
CA LEU A 312 -17.63 -10.15 -0.20
C LEU A 312 -17.92 -11.21 0.89
N ASP A 313 -18.75 -12.21 0.61
CA ASP A 313 -19.07 -13.30 1.52
C ASP A 313 -17.89 -14.28 1.74
N LYS A 314 -16.83 -14.16 0.92
CA LYS A 314 -15.55 -14.86 1.02
C LYS A 314 -14.41 -13.99 1.53
N ALA A 315 -14.71 -12.83 2.11
CA ALA A 315 -13.69 -11.92 2.65
C ALA A 315 -12.76 -12.56 3.68
N GLU A 316 -13.20 -13.59 4.41
CA GLU A 316 -12.33 -14.37 5.32
C GLU A 316 -11.17 -15.04 4.56
N GLU A 317 -11.43 -15.60 3.39
CA GLU A 317 -10.42 -16.26 2.54
C GLU A 317 -9.43 -15.23 1.98
N ALA A 318 -9.94 -14.07 1.54
CA ALA A 318 -9.13 -12.93 1.12
C ALA A 318 -8.23 -12.43 2.26
N TRP A 319 -8.76 -12.37 3.48
CA TRP A 319 -8.01 -11.98 4.68
C TRP A 319 -6.91 -12.98 5.03
N LYS A 320 -7.22 -14.29 5.00
CA LYS A 320 -6.22 -15.38 5.15
C LYS A 320 -5.12 -15.25 4.11
N ARG A 321 -5.48 -14.97 2.84
CA ARG A 321 -4.52 -14.75 1.76
C ARG A 321 -3.62 -13.54 2.03
N CYS A 322 -4.17 -12.44 2.53
CA CYS A 322 -3.41 -11.23 2.88
C CYS A 322 -2.45 -11.47 4.04
N MET A 323 -2.91 -12.11 5.12
CA MET A 323 -2.10 -12.44 6.29
C MET A 323 -0.99 -13.45 5.97
N SER A 324 -1.17 -14.31 4.96
CA SER A 324 -0.12 -15.26 4.57
C SER A 324 1.19 -14.58 4.17
N GLY A 325 1.16 -13.32 3.73
CA GLY A 325 2.34 -12.59 3.25
C GLY A 325 2.89 -13.10 1.90
N HIS A 326 2.18 -14.02 1.24
CA HIS A 326 2.62 -14.69 0.01
C HIS A 326 1.80 -14.29 -1.23
N ALA A 327 1.06 -13.19 -1.16
CA ALA A 327 0.36 -12.63 -2.31
C ALA A 327 1.34 -12.08 -3.36
N THR A 328 1.01 -12.26 -4.63
CA THR A 328 1.75 -11.70 -5.77
C THR A 328 0.92 -10.57 -6.36
N GLY A 329 1.20 -9.34 -5.94
CA GLY A 329 0.37 -8.18 -6.26
C GLY A 329 -0.75 -7.94 -5.26
N LYS A 330 -1.96 -7.62 -5.75
CA LYS A 330 -3.08 -7.11 -4.95
C LYS A 330 -4.21 -8.13 -4.83
N ILE A 331 -4.75 -8.25 -3.62
CA ILE A 331 -5.91 -9.12 -3.32
C ILE A 331 -7.15 -8.25 -3.39
N ILE A 332 -8.13 -8.67 -4.17
CA ILE A 332 -9.37 -7.93 -4.41
C ILE A 332 -10.55 -8.65 -3.75
N VAL A 333 -11.47 -7.85 -3.21
CA VAL A 333 -12.80 -8.30 -2.79
C VAL A 333 -13.84 -7.56 -3.63
N GLU A 334 -14.65 -8.30 -4.39
CA GLU A 334 -15.73 -7.77 -5.22
C GLU A 334 -17.07 -7.85 -4.49
N MET A 335 -17.93 -6.86 -4.76
CA MET A 335 -19.22 -6.66 -4.08
C MET A 335 -20.40 -7.24 -4.83
#